data_AF-A0A8T4S6T5-F1
#
_entry.id   AF-A0A8T4S6T5-F1
#
_cell.length_a   1.000
_cell.length_b   1.000
_cell.length_c   1.000
_cell.angle_alpha   90.00
_cell.angle_beta   90.00
_cell.angle_gamma   90.00
#
_symmetry.space_group_name_H-M   'P 1'
#
loop_
_entity.id
_entity.type
_entity.pdbx_description
1 polymer ?
#
loop_
_entity_poly.entity_id
_entity_poly.type
_entity_poly.pdbx_seq_one_letter_code
_entity_poly.pdbx_strand_id
1 'polypeptide(L)'
;MLGDAVLVSKGIGSSDHILPINEILKIRVITKRPINLIDNLRRLRHNINYYGYKPSLIDINDTISIAESCFYPLLKEIKKLMIN
;
A
#
# COMPACT_ATOMS: atom_id res chain seq x y z
N MET A 1 3.62 -6.78 1.10
CA MET A 1 2.94 -7.70 2.05
C MET A 1 1.42 -7.74 1.85
N LEU A 2 0.66 -6.65 2.00
CA LEU A 2 -0.80 -6.68 1.75
C LEU A 2 -1.17 -6.96 0.28
N GLY A 3 -0.47 -6.35 -0.67
CA GLY A 3 -0.74 -6.58 -2.09
C GLY A 3 -0.29 -7.95 -2.56
N ASP A 4 0.81 -8.45 -1.99
CA ASP A 4 1.25 -9.83 -2.24
C ASP A 4 0.22 -10.83 -1.73
N ALA A 5 -0.43 -10.56 -0.59
CA ALA A 5 -1.52 -11.40 -0.09
C ALA A 5 -2.68 -11.48 -1.09
N VAL A 6 -3.04 -10.36 -1.73
CA VAL A 6 -4.08 -10.31 -2.79
C VAL A 6 -3.65 -11.08 -4.03
N LEU A 7 -2.37 -11.06 -4.40
CA LEU A 7 -1.86 -11.84 -5.53
C LEU A 7 -1.85 -13.34 -5.23
N VAL A 8 -1.39 -13.73 -4.04
CA VAL A 8 -1.35 -15.12 -3.61
C VAL A 8 -2.76 -15.72 -3.57
N SER A 9 -3.78 -14.98 -3.10
CA SER A 9 -5.16 -15.48 -3.11
C SER A 9 -5.72 -15.70 -4.53
N LYS A 10 -5.06 -15.15 -5.55
CA LYS A 10 -5.38 -15.36 -6.98
C LYS A 10 -4.49 -16.41 -7.65
N GLY A 11 -3.59 -17.05 -6.90
CA GLY A 11 -2.59 -17.97 -7.46
C GLY A 11 -1.51 -17.28 -8.30
N ILE A 12 -1.29 -15.97 -8.12
CA ILE A 12 -0.34 -15.17 -8.88
C ILE A 12 0.92 -14.93 -8.04
N GLY A 13 2.09 -15.25 -8.61
CA GLY A 13 3.38 -14.89 -8.02
C GLY A 13 3.70 -13.40 -8.19
N SER A 14 4.29 -12.79 -7.17
CA SER A 14 4.73 -11.40 -7.19
C SER A 14 6.21 -11.32 -7.61
N SER A 15 6.50 -10.70 -8.75
CA SER A 15 7.88 -10.49 -9.25
C SER A 15 8.36 -9.04 -9.08
N ASP A 16 7.45 -8.09 -8.84
CA ASP A 16 7.75 -6.69 -8.62
C ASP A 16 6.83 -6.06 -7.56
N HIS A 17 7.10 -4.80 -7.23
CA HIS A 17 6.37 -4.04 -6.22
C HIS A 17 5.24 -3.18 -6.82
N ILE A 18 5.06 -3.18 -8.13
CA ILE A 18 4.05 -2.41 -8.87
C ILE A 18 2.75 -3.21 -8.94
N LEU A 19 2.83 -4.48 -9.35
CA LEU A 19 1.68 -5.37 -9.48
C LEU A 19 0.90 -5.51 -8.16
N PRO A 20 1.54 -5.71 -6.98
CA PRO A 20 0.85 -5.72 -5.69
C PRO A 20 0.05 -4.44 -5.39
N ILE A 21 0.61 -3.27 -5.73
CA ILE A 21 -0.05 -1.99 -5.51
C ILE A 21 -1.24 -1.82 -6.45
N ASN A 22 -1.08 -2.17 -7.73
CA ASN A 22 -2.17 -2.10 -8.69
C ASN A 22 -3.36 -2.96 -8.28
N GLU A 23 -3.12 -4.13 -7.68
CA GLU A 23 -4.19 -4.98 -7.17
C GLU A 23 -4.86 -4.41 -5.91
N ILE A 24 -4.08 -3.86 -4.98
CA ILE A 24 -4.64 -3.16 -3.81
C ILE A 24 -5.57 -2.02 -4.23
N LEU A 25 -5.14 -1.22 -5.20
CA LEU A 25 -5.89 -0.02 -5.61
C LEU A 25 -7.21 -0.33 -6.32
N LYS A 26 -7.44 -1.59 -6.72
CA LYS A 26 -8.73 -2.06 -7.26
C LYS A 26 -9.75 -2.41 -6.16
N ILE A 27 -9.30 -2.56 -4.91
CA ILE A 27 -10.17 -2.92 -3.79
C ILE A 27 -11.02 -1.70 -3.43
N ARG A 28 -12.35 -1.90 -3.43
CA ARG A 28 -13.28 -0.88 -2.93
C ARG A 28 -13.18 -0.82 -1.41
N VAL A 29 -12.54 0.23 -0.90
CA VAL A 29 -12.38 0.47 0.53
C VAL A 29 -12.67 1.93 0.85
N ILE A 30 -13.36 2.17 1.96
CA ILE A 30 -13.59 3.51 2.48
C ILE A 30 -12.49 3.80 3.52
N THR A 31 -11.70 4.82 3.26
CA THR A 31 -10.58 5.26 4.10
C THR A 31 -10.72 6.74 4.45
N LYS A 32 -10.12 7.17 5.57
CA LYS A 32 -10.12 8.59 5.97
C LYS A 32 -9.32 9.49 5.03
N ARG A 33 -8.34 8.91 4.33
CA ARG A 33 -7.51 9.56 3.31
C ARG A 33 -7.58 8.77 2.00
N PRO A 34 -7.34 9.39 0.83
CA PRO A 34 -7.37 8.68 -0.45
C PRO A 34 -6.45 7.45 -0.51
N ILE A 35 -6.98 6.31 -0.97
CA ILE A 35 -6.25 5.03 -1.01
C ILE A 35 -5.05 5.04 -1.97
N ASN A 36 -5.10 5.89 -3.02
CA ASN A 36 -4.00 6.07 -3.98
C ASN A 36 -2.73 6.63 -3.33
N LEU A 37 -2.81 7.24 -2.14
CA LEU A 37 -1.64 7.68 -1.39
C LEU A 37 -0.71 6.53 -0.98
N ILE A 38 -1.19 5.28 -1.00
CA ILE A 38 -0.32 4.11 -0.77
C ILE A 38 0.74 3.95 -1.88
N ASP A 39 0.42 4.29 -3.15
CA ASP A 39 1.45 4.29 -4.22
C ASP A 39 2.50 5.38 -3.98
N ASN A 40 2.12 6.51 -3.38
CA ASN A 40 3.07 7.55 -3.01
C ASN A 40 4.07 7.05 -1.98
N LEU A 41 3.65 6.23 -1.01
CA LEU A 41 4.56 5.60 -0.05
C LEU A 41 5.57 4.67 -0.74
N ARG A 42 5.13 3.90 -1.75
CA ARG A 42 6.01 3.06 -2.56
C ARG A 42 7.05 3.90 -3.31
N ARG A 43 6.63 5.00 -3.94
CA ARG A 43 7.52 5.93 -4.64
C ARG A 43 8.49 6.62 -3.70
N LEU A 44 8.02 7.05 -2.53
CA LEU A 44 8.86 7.65 -1.50
C LEU A 44 9.97 6.69 -1.05
N ARG A 45 9.62 5.43 -0.74
CA ARG A 45 10.61 4.38 -0.44
C ARG A 45 11.65 4.23 -1.57
N HIS A 46 11.19 4.22 -2.83
CA HIS A 46 12.09 4.12 -3.98
C HIS A 46 13.05 5.31 -4.06
N ASN A 47 12.54 6.53 -3.85
CA ASN A 47 13.36 7.74 -3.85
C ASN A 47 14.39 7.78 -2.71
N ILE A 48 14.01 7.31 -1.52
CA ILE A 48 14.91 7.18 -0.37
C ILE A 48 16.02 6.18 -0.71
N ASN A 49 15.66 5.00 -1.21
CA ASN A 49 16.60 3.90 -1.41
C ASN A 49 17.55 4.10 -2.60
N TYR A 50 17.07 4.72 -3.67
CA TYR A 50 17.79 4.72 -4.96
C TYR A 50 18.19 6.11 -5.46
N TYR A 51 17.59 7.19 -4.96
CA TYR A 51 17.87 8.55 -5.42
C TYR A 51 18.43 9.47 -4.32
N GLY A 52 18.73 8.92 -3.13
CA GLY A 52 19.35 9.67 -2.04
C GLY A 52 18.43 10.74 -1.42
N TYR A 53 17.12 10.63 -1.64
CA TYR A 53 16.16 11.54 -1.04
C TYR A 53 16.17 11.41 0.49
N LYS A 54 16.25 12.54 1.19
CA LYS A 54 16.25 12.61 2.65
C LYS A 54 14.91 13.19 3.13
N PRO A 55 14.01 12.37 3.71
CA PRO A 55 12.72 12.85 4.18
C PRO A 55 12.86 13.88 5.29
N SER A 56 12.03 14.91 5.25
CA SER A 56 11.86 15.83 6.38
C SER A 56 10.97 15.21 7.46
N LEU A 57 10.90 15.86 8.63
CA LEU A 57 9.95 15.49 9.69
C LEU A 57 8.49 15.56 9.22
N ILE A 58 8.17 16.49 8.31
CA ILE A 58 6.83 16.64 7.74
C ILE A 58 6.48 15.42 6.88
N ASP A 59 7.42 14.95 6.05
CA ASP A 59 7.20 13.78 5.18
C ASP A 59 6.99 12.50 6.01
N ILE A 60 7.73 12.37 7.12
CA ILE A 60 7.59 11.26 8.06
C ILE A 60 6.21 11.29 8.71
N ASN A 61 5.79 12.44 9.24
CA ASN A 61 4.49 12.59 9.90
C ASN A 61 3.33 12.35 8.92
N ASP A 62 3.43 12.84 7.68
CA ASP A 62 2.42 12.59 6.66
C ASP A 62 2.36 11.10 6.29
N THR A 63 3.51 10.44 6.16
CA THR A 63 3.60 8.99 5.89
C THR A 63 2.91 8.16 6.98
N ILE A 64 3.14 8.50 8.26
CA ILE A 64 2.49 7.84 9.40
C ILE A 64 0.97 8.05 9.33
N SER A 65 0.53 9.28 9.11
CA SER A 65 -0.90 9.62 8.98
C SER A 65 -1.58 8.85 7.84
N ILE A 66 -0.91 8.69 6.69
CA ILE A 66 -1.41 7.88 5.57
C ILE A 66 -1.55 6.41 5.99
N ALA A 67 -0.52 5.84 6.60
CA ALA A 67 -0.53 4.44 7.03
C ALA A 67 -1.69 4.16 8.00
N GLU A 68 -1.85 4.98 9.04
CA GLU A 68 -2.94 4.86 10.01
C GLU A 68 -4.32 5.00 9.36
N SER A 69 -4.46 5.89 8.38
CA SER A 69 -5.74 6.18 7.73
C SER A 69 -6.18 5.11 6.73
N CYS A 70 -5.22 4.40 6.12
CA CYS A 70 -5.48 3.53 4.98
C CYS A 70 -5.26 2.04 5.27
N PHE A 71 -4.25 1.66 6.06
CA PHE A 71 -3.83 0.25 6.15
C PHE A 71 -4.83 -0.62 6.90
N TYR A 72 -5.40 -0.12 8.01
CA TYR A 72 -6.34 -0.93 8.80
C TYR A 72 -7.67 -1.19 8.07
N PRO A 73 -8.34 -0.20 7.45
CA PRO A 73 -9.51 -0.47 6.60
C PRO A 73 -9.17 -1.41 5.44
N LEU A 74 -8.04 -1.22 4.78
CA LEU A 74 -7.61 -2.07 3.67
C LEU A 74 -7.38 -3.52 4.11
N LEU A 75 -6.74 -3.74 5.26
CA LEU A 75 -6.53 -5.07 5.81
C LEU A 75 -7.86 -5.80 6.07
N LYS A 76 -8.88 -5.10 6.55
CA LYS A 76 -10.21 -5.69 6.77
C LYS A 76 -10.82 -6.16 5.46
N GLU A 77 -10.75 -5.36 4.40
CA GLU A 77 -11.29 -5.75 3.10
C GLU A 77 -10.51 -6.90 2.47
N ILE A 78 -9.18 -6.90 2.55
CA ILE A 78 -8.34 -8.00 2.04
C ILE A 78 -8.68 -9.32 2.75
N LYS A 79 -8.85 -9.31 4.08
CA LYS A 79 -9.20 -10.53 4.82
C LYS A 79 -10.51 -11.15 4.36
N LYS A 80 -11.50 -10.35 3.96
CA LYS A 80 -12.77 -10.86 3.41
C LYS A 80 -12.57 -11.61 2.08
N LEU A 81 -11.55 -11.24 1.30
CA LEU A 81 -11.21 -11.92 0.05
C LEU A 81 -10.55 -13.30 0.26
N MET A 82 -10.08 -13.59 1.48
CA MET A 82 -9.34 -14.81 1.82
C MET A 82 -10.17 -15.86 2.57
N ILE A 83 -11.33 -15.47 3.09
CA ILE A 83 -12.20 -16.34 3.91
C ILE A 83 -13.37 -16.91 3.07
N ASN A 84 -13.50 -16.48 1.80
CA ASN A 84 -14.38 -17.08 0.79
C ASN A 84 -13.61 -18.07 -0.07
#